data_AF-A0A0B0EF91-F1
#
_entry.id   AF-A0A0B0EF91-F1
#
_cell.length_a   1.000
_cell.length_b   1.000
_cell.length_c   1.000
_cell.angle_alpha   90.00
_cell.angle_beta   90.00
_cell.angle_gamma   90.00
#
_symmetry.space_group_name_H-M   'P 1'
#
loop_
_entity.id
_entity.type
_entity.pdbx_description
1 polymer ?
#
loop_
_entity_poly.entity_id
_entity_poly.type
_entity_poly.pdbx_seq_one_letter_code
_entity_poly.pdbx_strand_id
1 'polypeptide(L)'
;MLDKIEHAIEHAKHLMPDQGPLPFFVHHNTIHHFETYIFFEGVKQAGRTYGAKAFMSEEEFLLSFERDRITATILQKKIEEYIKYHSLTIDPDLLFGLMTEKPDTRQKPDKRIKQFIDDTAYQRPGYYREAVQSEHNHDIDELMGPVLFKFLPSYFDFGLSYWPMPHREKGLWHQTASQRNITVGCDEWPSE
;
A
#
# COMPACT_ATOMS: atom_id res chain seq x y z
N MET A 1 30.98 34.66 41.75
CA MET A 1 31.06 34.40 40.29
C MET A 1 30.49 33.02 39.96
N LEU A 2 30.84 32.00 40.75
CA LEU A 2 30.23 30.66 40.71
C LEU A 2 28.70 30.66 40.83
N ASP A 3 28.11 31.40 41.79
CA ASP A 3 26.64 31.42 41.98
C ASP A 3 25.86 31.90 40.74
N LYS A 4 26.44 32.83 39.98
CA LYS A 4 25.81 33.32 38.73
C LYS A 4 25.87 32.27 37.63
N ILE A 5 26.93 31.46 37.61
CA ILE A 5 27.10 30.36 36.66
C ILE A 5 26.15 29.22 37.00
N GLU A 6 26.05 28.83 38.28
CA GLU A 6 25.08 27.82 38.75
C GLU A 6 23.65 28.22 38.45
N HIS A 7 23.28 29.47 38.76
CA HIS A 7 21.94 29.98 38.47
C HIS A 7 21.64 30.00 36.96
N ALA A 8 22.63 30.31 36.12
CA ALA A 8 22.46 30.26 34.66
C ALA A 8 22.32 28.82 34.14
N ILE A 9 23.06 27.86 34.72
CA ILE A 9 22.97 26.43 34.36
C ILE A 9 21.59 25.88 34.74
N GLU A 10 21.11 26.16 35.95
CA GLU A 10 19.77 25.71 36.38
C GLU A 10 18.66 26.29 35.49
N HIS A 11 18.76 27.56 35.12
CA HIS A 11 17.78 28.17 34.22
C HIS A 11 17.84 27.58 32.79
N ALA A 12 19.03 27.20 32.31
CA ALA A 12 19.19 26.57 31.01
C ALA A 12 18.64 25.14 30.97
N LYS A 13 18.77 24.36 32.06
CA LYS A 13 18.21 23.00 32.15
C LYS A 13 16.69 22.97 31.91
N HIS A 14 15.95 23.93 32.49
CA HIS A 14 14.50 24.04 32.31
C HIS A 14 14.09 24.39 30.87
N LEU A 15 15.00 24.93 30.06
CA LEU A 15 14.76 25.28 28.66
C LEU A 15 15.19 24.19 27.68
N MET A 16 15.97 23.20 28.15
CA MET A 16 16.31 22.05 27.33
C MET A 16 15.14 21.07 27.32
N PRO A 17 14.78 20.50 26.15
CA PRO A 17 13.82 19.41 26.13
C PRO A 17 14.37 18.24 26.94
N ASP A 18 13.52 17.64 27.78
CA ASP A 18 13.85 16.43 28.56
C ASP A 18 14.20 15.22 27.67
N GLN A 19 13.91 15.32 26.37
CA GLN A 19 14.29 14.33 25.37
C GLN A 19 15.46 14.84 24.54
N GLY A 20 16.55 14.06 24.54
CA GLY A 20 17.65 14.26 23.62
C GLY A 20 17.19 14.10 22.16
N PRO A 21 17.98 14.60 21.18
CA PRO A 21 17.67 14.42 19.77
C PRO A 21 17.49 12.92 19.48
N LEU A 22 16.32 12.54 18.97
CA LEU A 22 15.98 11.16 18.63
C LEU A 22 17.06 10.60 17.67
N PRO A 23 17.91 9.65 18.10
CA PRO A 23 18.99 9.16 17.25
C PRO A 23 18.46 8.22 16.15
N PHE A 24 17.24 7.69 16.32
CA PHE A 24 16.60 6.78 15.38
C PHE A 24 15.13 7.16 15.21
N PHE A 25 14.75 7.46 13.98
CA PHE A 25 13.36 7.64 13.59
C PHE A 25 12.82 6.27 13.16
N VAL A 26 12.14 5.57 14.07
CA VAL A 26 11.47 4.30 13.73
C VAL A 26 10.09 4.65 13.19
N HIS A 27 9.99 4.92 11.89
CA HIS A 27 8.69 4.88 11.21
C HIS A 27 8.46 3.44 10.73
N HIS A 28 7.33 2.84 11.10
CA HIS A 28 6.88 1.62 10.45
C HIS A 28 6.65 1.94 8.98
N ASN A 29 7.43 1.31 8.08
CA ASN A 29 7.19 1.40 6.66
C ASN A 29 5.76 0.87 6.39
N THR A 30 4.85 1.73 5.94
CA THR A 30 3.43 1.38 5.76
C THR A 30 3.22 0.28 4.72
N ILE A 31 4.21 0.06 3.86
CA ILE A 31 4.21 -1.00 2.84
C ILE A 31 5.09 -2.20 3.20
N HIS A 32 5.54 -2.36 4.46
CA HIS A 32 6.41 -3.47 4.88
C HIS A 32 5.83 -4.86 4.58
N HIS A 33 4.50 -4.99 4.59
CA HIS A 33 3.79 -6.22 4.18
C HIS A 33 4.08 -6.65 2.73
N PHE A 34 4.64 -5.77 1.90
CA PHE A 34 4.95 -6.02 0.50
C PHE A 34 6.47 -6.14 0.23
N GLU A 35 7.31 -6.24 1.26
CA GLU A 35 8.78 -6.32 1.12
C GLU A 35 9.28 -7.59 0.41
N THR A 36 8.45 -8.63 0.32
CA THR A 36 8.75 -9.84 -0.44
C THR A 36 8.64 -9.64 -1.96
N TYR A 37 8.03 -8.54 -2.41
CA TYR A 37 7.91 -8.20 -3.83
C TYR A 37 9.09 -7.34 -4.31
N ILE A 38 9.39 -7.42 -5.60
CA ILE A 38 10.22 -6.40 -6.26
C ILE A 38 9.53 -5.04 -6.09
N PHE A 39 10.32 -4.01 -5.77
CA PHE A 39 9.85 -2.68 -5.37
C PHE A 39 8.59 -2.19 -6.12
N PHE A 40 8.62 -2.15 -7.45
CA PHE A 40 7.48 -1.67 -8.25
C PHE A 40 6.22 -2.52 -8.10
N GLU A 41 6.36 -3.84 -7.97
CA GLU A 41 5.23 -4.73 -7.70
C GLU A 41 4.67 -4.53 -6.29
N GLY A 42 5.56 -4.37 -5.31
CA GLY A 42 5.16 -4.11 -3.92
C GLY A 42 4.40 -2.80 -3.79
N VAL A 43 4.89 -1.73 -4.41
CA VAL A 43 4.22 -0.42 -4.44
C VAL A 43 2.88 -0.48 -5.19
N LYS A 44 2.81 -1.18 -6.33
CA LYS A 44 1.54 -1.43 -7.04
C LYS A 44 0.53 -2.18 -6.17
N GLN A 45 0.97 -3.22 -5.48
CA GLN A 45 0.10 -4.02 -4.61
C GLN A 45 -0.37 -3.20 -3.40
N ALA A 46 0.51 -2.39 -2.81
CA ALA A 46 0.16 -1.47 -1.73
C ALA A 46 -0.90 -0.45 -2.15
N GLY A 47 -0.71 0.18 -3.32
CA GLY A 47 -1.68 1.12 -3.88
C GLY A 47 -3.07 0.49 -4.06
N ARG A 48 -3.12 -0.73 -4.60
CA ARG A 48 -4.36 -1.50 -4.75
C ARG A 48 -5.01 -1.84 -3.41
N THR A 49 -4.23 -2.34 -2.46
CA THR A 49 -4.72 -2.85 -1.18
C THR A 49 -5.23 -1.72 -0.29
N TYR A 50 -4.59 -0.57 -0.33
CA TYR A 50 -4.90 0.56 0.54
C TYR A 50 -5.71 1.67 -0.13
N GLY A 51 -6.09 1.50 -1.41
CA GLY A 51 -6.79 2.55 -2.18
C GLY A 51 -5.97 3.85 -2.30
N ALA A 52 -4.65 3.73 -2.35
CA ALA A 52 -3.74 4.87 -2.33
C ALA A 52 -3.12 5.14 -3.72
N LYS A 53 -2.77 6.40 -3.96
CA LYS A 53 -1.96 6.79 -5.14
C LYS A 53 -0.52 6.33 -4.95
N ALA A 54 -0.25 5.10 -5.37
CA ALA A 54 1.07 4.47 -5.28
C ALA A 54 2.15 5.14 -6.15
N PHE A 55 1.73 5.81 -7.23
CA PHE A 55 2.62 6.54 -8.12
C PHE A 55 2.08 7.96 -8.33
N MET A 56 2.99 8.85 -8.73
CA MET A 56 2.66 10.19 -9.19
C MET A 56 1.69 10.12 -10.37
N SER A 57 0.69 11.00 -10.40
CA SER A 57 -0.20 11.10 -11.56
C SER A 57 0.54 11.64 -12.78
N GLU A 58 0.00 11.37 -13.97
CA GLU A 58 0.56 11.89 -15.22
C GLU A 58 0.61 13.43 -15.23
N GLU A 59 -0.44 14.09 -14.72
CA GLU A 59 -0.52 15.55 -14.61
C GLU A 59 0.62 16.12 -13.75
N GLU A 60 0.89 15.51 -12.60
CA GLU A 60 1.98 15.92 -11.69
C GLU A 60 3.36 15.65 -12.30
N PHE A 61 3.50 14.57 -13.07
CA PHE A 61 4.73 14.26 -13.79
C PHE A 61 5.01 15.33 -14.85
N LEU A 62 4.03 15.64 -15.70
CA LEU A 62 4.16 16.66 -16.74
C LEU A 62 4.44 18.03 -16.14
N LEU A 63 3.76 18.40 -15.05
CA LEU A 63 4.05 19.66 -14.34
C LEU A 63 5.47 19.71 -13.77
N SER A 64 5.99 18.57 -13.30
CA SER A 64 7.37 18.48 -12.80
C SER A 64 8.39 18.57 -13.94
N PHE A 65 8.04 18.04 -15.12
CA PHE A 65 8.84 18.14 -16.34
C PHE A 65 8.86 19.58 -16.89
N GLU A 66 7.70 20.23 -17.02
CA GLU A 66 7.58 21.64 -17.45
C GLU A 66 8.33 22.62 -16.54
N ARG A 67 8.50 22.27 -15.26
CA ARG A 67 9.22 23.08 -14.26
C ARG A 67 10.71 22.73 -14.15
N ASP A 68 11.25 21.96 -15.08
CA ASP A 68 12.64 21.47 -15.10
C ASP A 68 13.06 20.69 -13.84
N ARG A 69 12.10 20.23 -13.01
CA ARG A 69 12.38 19.31 -11.89
C ARG A 69 12.74 17.92 -12.41
N ILE A 70 12.25 17.58 -13.60
CA ILE A 70 12.66 16.40 -14.37
C ILE A 70 13.23 16.92 -15.69
N THR A 71 14.55 16.89 -15.83
CA THR A 71 15.21 17.40 -17.03
C THR A 71 15.10 16.40 -18.19
N ALA A 72 14.92 16.91 -19.42
CA ALA A 72 14.86 16.10 -20.64
C ALA A 72 16.04 15.11 -20.76
N THR A 73 17.27 15.56 -20.48
CA THR A 73 18.47 14.73 -20.54
C THR A 73 18.41 13.53 -19.58
N ILE A 74 17.92 13.74 -18.36
CA ILE A 74 17.80 12.68 -17.36
C ILE A 74 16.71 11.70 -17.77
N LEU A 75 15.58 12.21 -18.26
CA LEU A 75 14.46 11.39 -18.70
C LEU A 75 14.85 10.50 -19.89
N GLN A 76 15.51 11.07 -20.91
CA GLN A 76 15.94 10.32 -22.10
C GLN A 76 16.93 9.21 -21.72
N LYS A 77 17.92 9.52 -20.88
CA LYS A 77 18.85 8.52 -20.33
C LYS A 77 18.11 7.40 -19.59
N LYS A 78 17.12 7.73 -18.77
CA LYS A 78 16.35 6.73 -18.01
C LYS A 78 15.49 5.84 -18.92
N ILE A 79 14.94 6.40 -19.99
CA ILE A 79 14.20 5.67 -21.01
C ILE A 79 15.11 4.64 -21.71
N GLU A 80 16.30 5.06 -22.14
CA GLU A 80 17.28 4.16 -22.77
C GLU A 80 17.70 3.02 -21.83
N GLU A 81 17.99 3.35 -20.56
CA GLU A 81 18.31 2.35 -19.52
C GLU A 81 17.16 1.35 -19.33
N TYR A 82 15.91 1.83 -19.32
CA TYR A 82 14.72 1.01 -19.14
C TYR A 82 14.48 0.08 -20.33
N ILE A 83 14.54 0.61 -21.56
CA ILE A 83 14.40 -0.18 -22.79
C ILE A 83 15.44 -1.28 -22.85
N LYS A 84 16.70 -0.97 -22.50
CA LYS A 84 17.79 -1.95 -22.47
C LYS A 84 17.58 -3.01 -21.39
N TYR A 85 17.19 -2.61 -20.18
CA TYR A 85 16.98 -3.54 -19.07
C TYR A 85 15.83 -4.53 -19.34
N HIS A 86 14.75 -4.06 -19.97
CA HIS A 86 13.57 -4.88 -20.28
C HIS A 86 13.58 -5.47 -21.69
N SER A 87 14.64 -5.25 -22.48
CA SER A 87 14.76 -5.73 -23.88
C SER A 87 13.57 -5.33 -24.76
N LEU A 88 13.09 -4.09 -24.63
CA LEU A 88 11.93 -3.59 -25.36
C LEU A 88 12.29 -3.23 -26.81
N THR A 89 11.39 -3.51 -27.75
CA THR A 89 11.53 -3.16 -29.16
C THR A 89 10.80 -1.83 -29.45
N ILE A 90 11.17 -0.78 -28.74
CA ILE A 90 10.55 0.55 -28.86
C ILE A 90 11.65 1.58 -29.08
N ASP A 91 11.40 2.55 -29.96
CA ASP A 91 12.30 3.68 -30.19
C ASP A 91 12.32 4.60 -28.93
N PRO A 92 13.51 4.91 -28.37
CA PRO A 92 13.62 5.80 -27.21
C PRO A 92 13.00 7.17 -27.40
N ASP A 93 13.13 7.76 -28.59
CA ASP A 93 12.60 9.10 -28.88
C ASP A 93 11.07 9.07 -29.00
N LEU A 94 10.52 7.98 -29.52
CA LEU A 94 9.07 7.75 -29.54
C LEU A 94 8.52 7.65 -28.11
N LEU A 95 9.17 6.87 -27.23
CA LEU A 95 8.73 6.73 -25.85
C LEU A 95 8.88 8.06 -25.08
N PHE A 96 9.96 8.80 -25.32
CA PHE A 96 10.12 10.14 -24.76
C PHE A 96 9.00 11.09 -25.20
N GLY A 97 8.66 11.09 -26.49
CA GLY A 97 7.54 11.86 -27.03
C GLY A 97 6.23 11.50 -26.36
N LEU A 98 5.91 10.21 -26.26
CA LEU A 98 4.68 9.73 -25.60
C LEU A 98 4.58 10.13 -24.12
N MET A 99 5.71 10.12 -23.39
CA MET A 99 5.74 10.50 -21.97
C MET A 99 5.61 12.01 -21.76
N THR A 100 6.01 12.84 -22.73
CA THR A 100 6.04 14.30 -22.60
C THR A 100 4.93 15.02 -23.36
N GLU A 101 4.20 14.30 -24.22
CA GLU A 101 3.05 14.84 -24.96
C GLU A 101 1.92 15.22 -24.00
N LYS A 102 1.35 16.42 -24.19
CA LYS A 102 0.25 16.92 -23.37
C LYS A 102 -1.01 16.08 -23.59
N PRO A 103 -1.80 15.80 -22.53
CA PRO A 103 -3.01 14.98 -22.65
C PRO A 103 -4.00 15.50 -23.70
N ASP A 104 -4.11 16.83 -23.82
CA ASP A 104 -5.03 17.50 -24.73
C ASP A 104 -4.65 17.39 -26.22
N THR A 105 -3.39 17.10 -26.53
CA THR A 105 -2.91 16.96 -27.91
C THR A 105 -2.93 15.53 -28.42
N ARG A 106 -3.12 14.56 -27.53
CA ARG A 106 -3.10 13.13 -27.88
C ARG A 106 -4.28 12.75 -28.76
N GLN A 107 -4.01 11.94 -29.77
CA GLN A 107 -5.07 11.29 -30.51
C GLN A 107 -5.85 10.37 -29.57
N LYS A 108 -7.19 10.50 -29.57
CA LYS A 108 -8.04 9.66 -28.72
C LYS A 108 -7.80 8.19 -29.08
N PRO A 109 -7.58 7.31 -28.09
CA PRO A 109 -7.36 5.89 -28.36
C PRO A 109 -8.55 5.31 -29.10
N ASP A 110 -8.26 4.51 -30.13
CA ASP A 110 -9.26 3.81 -30.90
C ASP A 110 -10.12 2.90 -30.01
N LYS A 111 -11.33 2.58 -30.47
CA LYS A 111 -12.29 1.73 -29.73
C LYS A 111 -11.66 0.44 -29.22
N ARG A 112 -10.76 -0.18 -30.00
CA ARG A 112 -10.03 -1.41 -29.64
C ARG A 112 -9.07 -1.20 -28.48
N ILE A 113 -8.37 -0.06 -28.44
CA ILE A 113 -7.42 0.28 -27.37
C ILE A 113 -8.19 0.63 -26.11
N LYS A 114 -9.30 1.37 -26.22
CA LYS A 114 -10.20 1.60 -25.08
C LYS A 114 -10.72 0.30 -24.49
N GLN A 115 -11.21 -0.61 -25.33
CA GLN A 115 -11.71 -1.90 -24.87
C GLN A 115 -10.60 -2.73 -24.22
N PHE A 116 -9.40 -2.76 -24.80
CA PHE A 116 -8.24 -3.38 -24.14
C PHE A 116 -7.89 -2.72 -22.81
N ILE A 117 -7.90 -1.38 -22.72
CA ILE A 117 -7.67 -0.65 -21.47
C ILE A 117 -8.76 -1.01 -20.46
N ASP A 118 -10.03 -1.04 -20.84
CA ASP A 118 -11.13 -1.38 -19.92
C ASP A 118 -11.08 -2.85 -19.48
N ASP A 119 -10.60 -3.74 -20.36
CA ASP A 119 -10.45 -5.18 -20.07
C ASP A 119 -9.19 -5.48 -19.22
N THR A 120 -8.14 -4.65 -19.32
CA THR A 120 -6.82 -4.92 -18.71
C THR A 120 -6.50 -3.99 -17.54
N ALA A 121 -6.95 -2.73 -17.60
CA ALA A 121 -6.85 -1.80 -16.50
C ALA A 121 -8.00 -2.11 -15.54
N TYR A 122 -7.65 -2.40 -14.29
CA TYR A 122 -8.58 -2.37 -13.15
C TYR A 122 -9.46 -3.58 -12.83
N GLN A 123 -9.12 -4.80 -13.26
CA GLN A 123 -9.72 -6.02 -12.71
C GLN A 123 -8.60 -6.98 -12.24
N ARG A 124 -8.37 -7.35 -10.97
CA ARG A 124 -9.28 -7.51 -9.83
C ARG A 124 -8.52 -7.59 -8.48
N PRO A 125 -8.72 -6.65 -7.55
CA PRO A 125 -8.90 -6.92 -6.12
C PRO A 125 -10.41 -6.84 -5.83
N GLY A 126 -11.17 -7.68 -6.51
CA GLY A 126 -12.63 -7.72 -6.47
C GLY A 126 -13.22 -9.00 -7.03
N TYR A 127 -12.40 -9.90 -7.61
CA TYR A 127 -12.87 -11.09 -8.32
C TYR A 127 -13.82 -11.92 -7.48
N TYR A 128 -13.46 -12.17 -6.22
CA TYR A 128 -14.29 -12.95 -5.31
C TYR A 128 -15.54 -12.19 -4.84
N ARG A 129 -15.45 -10.87 -4.64
CA ARG A 129 -16.61 -10.03 -4.28
C ARG A 129 -17.62 -9.99 -5.42
N GLU A 130 -17.14 -9.70 -6.64
CA GLU A 130 -17.94 -9.60 -7.86
C GLU A 130 -18.50 -10.97 -8.28
N ALA A 131 -17.72 -12.05 -8.16
CA ALA A 131 -18.19 -13.41 -8.42
C ALA A 131 -19.30 -13.82 -7.45
N VAL A 132 -19.13 -13.60 -6.14
CA VAL A 132 -20.15 -13.93 -5.13
C VAL A 132 -21.40 -13.07 -5.31
N GLN A 133 -21.26 -11.79 -5.64
CA GLN A 133 -22.41 -10.94 -5.89
C GLN A 133 -23.14 -11.27 -7.19
N SER A 134 -22.43 -11.67 -8.25
CA SER A 134 -23.07 -12.04 -9.52
C SER A 134 -23.71 -13.43 -9.49
N GLU A 135 -23.10 -14.42 -8.83
CA GLU A 135 -23.64 -15.78 -8.75
C GLU A 135 -24.68 -15.95 -7.64
N HIS A 136 -24.53 -15.25 -6.52
CA HIS A 136 -25.39 -15.44 -5.35
C HIS A 136 -26.22 -14.21 -4.97
N ASN A 137 -26.05 -13.06 -5.63
CA ASN A 137 -26.76 -11.80 -5.33
C ASN A 137 -26.59 -11.33 -3.86
N HIS A 138 -25.45 -11.64 -3.25
CA HIS A 138 -25.10 -11.20 -1.90
C HIS A 138 -23.78 -10.41 -1.94
N ASP A 139 -23.69 -9.33 -1.15
CA ASP A 139 -22.43 -8.62 -0.94
C ASP A 139 -21.59 -9.37 0.11
N ILE A 140 -20.41 -9.85 -0.28
CA ILE A 140 -19.51 -10.57 0.62
C ILE A 140 -19.02 -9.68 1.78
N ASP A 141 -18.91 -8.37 1.58
CA ASP A 141 -18.47 -7.44 2.62
C ASP A 141 -19.55 -7.31 3.71
N GLU A 142 -20.83 -7.31 3.33
CA GLU A 142 -21.94 -7.33 4.29
C GLU A 142 -21.98 -8.63 5.09
N LEU A 143 -21.64 -9.76 4.46
CA LEU A 143 -21.54 -11.06 5.14
C LEU A 143 -20.33 -11.15 6.08
N MET A 144 -19.18 -10.61 5.66
CA MET A 144 -17.92 -10.71 6.39
C MET A 144 -17.80 -9.64 7.48
N GLY A 145 -18.37 -8.45 7.27
CA GLY A 145 -18.28 -7.30 8.17
C GLY A 145 -18.61 -7.65 9.63
N PRO A 146 -19.80 -8.21 9.94
CA PRO A 146 -20.18 -8.56 11.31
C PRO A 146 -19.22 -9.56 11.98
N VAL A 147 -18.65 -10.48 11.19
CA VAL A 147 -17.66 -11.45 11.68
C VAL A 147 -16.35 -10.72 11.99
N LEU A 148 -15.82 -9.93 11.05
CA LEU A 148 -14.56 -9.20 11.21
C LEU A 148 -14.62 -8.18 12.35
N PHE A 149 -15.71 -7.43 12.48
CA PHE A 149 -15.90 -6.48 13.58
C PHE A 149 -15.96 -7.15 14.96
N LYS A 150 -16.32 -8.43 15.04
CA LYS A 150 -16.29 -9.16 16.30
C LYS A 150 -14.88 -9.66 16.65
N PHE A 151 -14.13 -10.15 15.67
CA PHE A 151 -12.83 -10.79 15.92
C PHE A 151 -11.66 -9.79 15.96
N LEU A 152 -11.65 -8.77 15.11
CA LEU A 152 -10.52 -7.84 15.01
C LEU A 152 -10.31 -7.00 16.27
N PRO A 153 -11.36 -6.37 16.87
CA PRO A 153 -11.17 -5.60 18.10
C PRO A 153 -10.64 -6.47 19.24
N SER A 154 -11.20 -7.67 19.44
CA SER A 154 -10.73 -8.58 20.48
C SER A 154 -9.33 -9.14 20.25
N TYR A 155 -8.89 -9.27 18.99
CA TYR A 155 -7.51 -9.66 18.67
C TYR A 155 -6.50 -8.51 18.79
N PHE A 156 -6.91 -7.26 18.57
CA PHE A 156 -6.04 -6.09 18.72
C PHE A 156 -6.05 -5.47 20.11
N ASP A 157 -7.07 -5.76 20.92
CA ASP A 157 -7.14 -5.30 22.30
C ASP A 157 -5.95 -5.81 23.12
N PHE A 158 -5.32 -4.94 23.92
CA PHE A 158 -4.17 -5.24 24.77
C PHE A 158 -4.53 -6.05 26.04
N GLY A 159 -5.68 -6.72 26.04
CA GLY A 159 -6.10 -7.64 27.11
C GLY A 159 -7.23 -7.13 27.99
N LEU A 160 -8.00 -6.13 27.54
CA LEU A 160 -9.17 -5.61 28.25
C LEU A 160 -10.50 -6.13 27.68
N SER A 161 -10.43 -6.93 26.61
CA SER A 161 -11.62 -7.50 25.96
C SER A 161 -12.24 -8.59 26.83
N TYR A 162 -13.56 -8.56 26.93
CA TYR A 162 -14.36 -9.60 27.61
C TYR A 162 -14.19 -10.99 26.96
N TRP A 163 -13.73 -11.05 25.70
CA TRP A 163 -13.53 -12.29 24.96
C TRP A 163 -12.08 -12.79 25.09
N PRO A 164 -11.84 -13.95 25.72
CA PRO A 164 -10.49 -14.49 25.84
C PRO A 164 -9.96 -14.93 24.47
N MET A 165 -8.73 -14.52 24.14
CA MET A 165 -8.02 -14.89 22.90
C MET A 165 -6.84 -15.81 23.22
N PRO A 166 -7.06 -17.13 23.40
CA PRO A 166 -5.99 -18.09 23.68
C PRO A 166 -5.12 -18.33 22.45
N HIS A 167 -3.80 -18.28 22.62
CA HIS A 167 -2.81 -18.44 21.55
C HIS A 167 -2.68 -17.26 20.56
N ARG A 168 -2.99 -16.04 21.02
CA ARG A 168 -2.86 -14.79 20.23
C ARG A 168 -1.47 -14.64 19.60
N GLU A 169 -0.43 -15.09 20.30
CA GLU A 169 0.96 -15.06 19.85
C GLU A 169 1.20 -15.88 18.57
N LYS A 170 0.31 -16.82 18.22
CA LYS A 170 0.41 -17.67 17.02
C LYS A 170 -0.26 -17.05 15.79
N GLY A 171 -0.81 -15.85 15.91
CA GLY A 171 -1.45 -15.12 14.82
C GLY A 171 -2.97 -15.31 14.75
N LEU A 172 -3.63 -14.35 14.08
CA LEU A 172 -5.09 -14.26 13.95
C LEU A 172 -5.71 -15.53 13.33
N TRP A 173 -5.06 -16.14 12.35
CA TRP A 173 -5.58 -17.34 11.69
C TRP A 173 -5.61 -18.56 12.63
N HIS A 174 -4.51 -18.83 13.33
CA HIS A 174 -4.46 -19.93 14.30
C HIS A 174 -5.44 -19.72 15.47
N GLN A 175 -5.61 -18.48 15.90
CA GLN A 175 -6.56 -18.08 16.93
C GLN A 175 -8.03 -18.30 16.51
N THR A 176 -8.39 -17.90 15.29
CA THR A 176 -9.77 -18.00 14.80
C THR A 176 -10.15 -19.43 14.46
N ALA A 177 -9.21 -20.23 13.95
CA ALA A 177 -9.42 -21.66 13.71
C ALA A 177 -9.62 -22.45 15.01
N SER A 178 -8.84 -22.14 16.07
CA SER A 178 -8.96 -22.81 17.37
C SER A 178 -10.26 -22.46 18.11
N GLN A 179 -10.78 -21.24 17.96
CA GLN A 179 -12.06 -20.84 18.57
C GLN A 179 -13.29 -21.40 17.85
N ARG A 180 -13.21 -21.68 16.56
CA ARG A 180 -14.36 -22.17 15.78
C ARG A 180 -14.45 -23.69 15.69
N ASN A 181 -13.55 -24.44 16.33
CA ASN A 181 -13.44 -25.90 16.12
C ASN A 181 -13.42 -26.23 14.61
N ILE A 182 -12.81 -25.36 13.79
CA ILE A 182 -12.54 -25.68 12.40
C ILE A 182 -11.28 -26.52 12.43
N THR A 183 -11.47 -27.82 12.61
CA THR A 183 -10.44 -28.82 12.32
C THR A 183 -10.02 -28.58 10.87
N VAL A 184 -8.80 -28.10 10.67
CA VAL A 184 -8.08 -28.30 9.41
C VAL A 184 -7.79 -29.80 9.33
N GLY A 185 -8.80 -30.54 8.88
CA GLY A 185 -8.81 -31.98 8.75
C GLY A 185 -10.13 -32.40 8.14
N CYS A 186 -10.08 -33.10 7.02
CA CYS A 186 -11.21 -33.90 6.55
C CYS A 186 -11.79 -34.70 7.72
N ASP A 187 -13.10 -34.93 7.63
CA ASP A 187 -13.88 -35.94 8.33
C ASP A 187 -14.75 -35.45 9.51
N GLU A 188 -16.06 -35.58 9.21
CA GLU A 188 -17.21 -35.86 10.07
C GLU A 188 -17.73 -34.76 11.03
N TRP A 189 -18.87 -34.19 10.63
CA TRP A 189 -19.77 -33.38 11.46
C TRP A 189 -20.60 -34.28 12.38
N PRO A 190 -20.71 -33.99 13.69
CA PRO A 190 -21.82 -34.48 14.49
C PRO A 190 -22.88 -33.39 14.69
N SER A 191 -24.11 -33.78 14.37
CA SER A 191 -25.37 -33.16 14.74
C SER A 191 -25.61 -33.18 16.24
N GLU A 192 -25.88 -32.01 16.83
CA GLU A 192 -27.04 -31.65 17.68
C GLU A 192 -26.85 -30.23 18.25
#